data_AF-A0A4S0QA09-F1
#
_entry.id   AF-A0A4S0QA09-F1
#
_cell.length_a   1.000
_cell.length_b   1.000
_cell.length_c   1.000
_cell.angle_alpha   90.00
_cell.angle_beta   90.00
_cell.angle_gamma   90.00
#
_symmetry.space_group_name_H-M   'P 1'
#
loop_
_entity.id
_entity.type
_entity.pdbx_description
1 polymer ?
#
loop_
_entity_poly.entity_id
_entity_poly.type
_entity_poly.pdbx_seq_one_letter_code
_entity_poly.pdbx_strand_id
1 'polypeptide(L)'
;MERRRDIDFHILTNAQHFDRADLAKLRDLDLSRILWGVPVYSGVGAIHDHIVGKPGAFDRVRKNLSILCEAGAKIELRTVLIKPNAPGLLDLAR
;
A
#
# COMPACT_ATOMS: atom_id res chain seq x y z
N MET A 1 11.41 -29.23 -2.49
CA MET A 1 12.00 -28.19 -1.63
C MET A 1 11.12 -28.08 -0.38
N GLU A 2 11.70 -28.10 0.81
CA GLU A 2 10.93 -28.02 2.06
C GLU A 2 10.40 -26.60 2.31
N ARG A 3 9.21 -26.45 2.87
CA ARG A 3 8.59 -25.13 3.12
C ARG A 3 9.22 -24.45 4.34
N ARG A 4 9.87 -23.30 4.15
CA ARG A 4 10.48 -22.47 5.20
C ARG A 4 9.42 -21.67 5.98
N ARG A 5 8.92 -22.26 7.08
CA ARG A 5 7.93 -21.66 7.99
C ARG A 5 8.50 -20.61 8.95
N ASP A 6 9.80 -20.38 8.87
CA ASP A 6 10.58 -19.44 9.68
C ASP A 6 10.83 -18.09 8.98
N ILE A 7 10.45 -17.96 7.70
CA ILE A 7 10.66 -16.75 6.89
C ILE A 7 9.35 -16.02 6.59
N ASP A 8 9.16 -14.84 7.16
CA ASP A 8 8.06 -13.95 6.78
C ASP A 8 8.56 -12.84 5.84
N PHE A 9 7.65 -12.28 5.04
CA PHE A 9 7.99 -11.27 4.04
C PHE A 9 7.40 -9.91 4.41
N HIS A 10 8.23 -8.88 4.31
CA HIS A 10 7.78 -7.50 4.26
C HIS A 10 8.04 -6.96 2.85
N ILE A 11 6.98 -6.72 2.09
CA ILE A 11 7.04 -6.23 0.70
C ILE A 11 6.71 -4.75 0.67
N LEU A 12 7.64 -3.93 0.16
CA LEU A 12 7.40 -2.51 -0.10
C LEU A 12 6.88 -2.33 -1.53
N THR A 13 5.71 -1.73 -1.68
CA THR A 13 5.10 -1.48 -3.00
C THR A 13 4.39 -0.14 -3.00
N ASN A 14 4.48 0.61 -4.10
CA ASN A 14 3.68 1.83 -4.29
C ASN A 14 2.21 1.54 -4.64
N ALA A 15 1.85 0.26 -4.78
CA ALA A 15 0.53 -0.23 -5.13
C ALA A 15 -0.09 0.47 -6.35
N GLN A 16 0.71 0.88 -7.34
CA GLN A 16 0.23 1.58 -8.54
C GLN A 16 -0.34 0.64 -9.62
N HIS A 17 0.01 -0.64 -9.57
CA HIS A 17 -0.19 -1.60 -10.65
C HIS A 17 -0.88 -2.88 -10.17
N PHE A 18 -1.90 -2.75 -9.33
CA PHE A 18 -2.83 -3.85 -9.06
C PHE A 18 -4.09 -3.67 -9.90
N ASP A 19 -4.64 -4.78 -10.37
CA ASP A 19 -5.97 -4.84 -10.97
C ASP A 19 -6.77 -6.06 -10.44
N ARG A 20 -8.03 -6.19 -10.87
CA ARG A 20 -8.89 -7.28 -10.37
C ARG A 20 -8.43 -8.67 -10.81
N ALA A 21 -7.68 -8.78 -11.91
CA ALA A 21 -7.15 -10.07 -12.35
C ALA A 21 -6.06 -10.60 -11.41
N ASP A 22 -5.42 -9.72 -10.62
CA ASP A 22 -4.44 -10.11 -9.61
C ASP A 22 -5.06 -10.81 -8.38
N LEU A 23 -6.35 -10.63 -8.11
CA LEU A 23 -7.02 -11.18 -6.93
C LEU A 23 -6.84 -12.69 -6.80
N ALA A 24 -6.97 -13.43 -7.89
CA ALA A 24 -6.82 -14.88 -7.89
C ALA A 24 -5.39 -15.28 -7.49
N LYS A 25 -4.39 -14.59 -8.00
CA LYS A 25 -2.97 -14.84 -7.68
C LYS A 25 -2.65 -14.43 -6.25
N LEU A 26 -3.15 -13.30 -5.78
CA LEU A 26 -2.94 -12.84 -4.41
C LEU A 26 -3.53 -13.81 -3.39
N ARG A 27 -4.69 -14.40 -3.67
CA ARG A 27 -5.35 -15.39 -2.80
C ARG A 27 -4.66 -16.75 -2.77
N ASP A 28 -3.83 -17.06 -3.77
CA ASP A 28 -3.02 -18.28 -3.80
C ASP A 28 -1.76 -18.17 -2.91
N LEU A 29 -1.39 -16.94 -2.51
CA LEU A 29 -0.29 -16.69 -1.58
C LEU A 29 -0.70 -16.98 -0.13
N ASP A 30 0.27 -17.36 0.70
CA ASP A 30 0.10 -17.36 2.16
C ASP A 30 0.20 -15.94 2.72
N LEU A 31 -0.89 -15.17 2.56
CA LEU A 31 -0.99 -13.76 2.99
C LEU A 31 -0.84 -13.58 4.50
N SER A 32 -0.94 -14.65 5.30
CA SER A 32 -0.69 -14.59 6.74
C SER A 32 0.76 -14.23 7.06
N ARG A 33 1.67 -14.44 6.10
CA ARG A 33 3.13 -14.29 6.23
C ARG A 33 3.70 -13.13 5.42
N ILE A 34 2.83 -12.32 4.82
CA ILE A 34 3.23 -11.18 3.99
C ILE A 34 2.62 -9.90 4.57
N LEU A 35 3.50 -8.97 4.96
CA LEU A 35 3.14 -7.59 5.28
C LEU A 35 3.42 -6.70 4.08
N TRP A 36 2.43 -5.96 3.62
CA TRP A 36 2.53 -5.05 2.48
C TRP A 36 2.68 -3.62 2.98
N GLY A 37 3.90 -3.08 2.88
CA GLY A 37 4.19 -1.70 3.18
C GLY A 37 3.84 -0.79 2.00
N VAL A 38 2.77 -0.02 2.12
CA VAL A 38 2.26 0.86 1.05
C VAL A 38 2.46 2.33 1.46
N PRO A 39 3.23 3.12 0.69
CA PRO A 39 3.42 4.53 0.98
C PRO A 39 2.16 5.33 0.64
N VAL A 40 1.64 6.07 1.61
CA VAL A 40 0.58 7.07 1.44
C VAL A 40 1.04 8.36 2.10
N TYR A 41 1.41 9.33 1.29
CA TYR A 41 2.03 10.56 1.80
C TYR A 41 1.07 11.59 2.38
N SER A 42 -0.22 11.53 2.05
CA SER A 42 -1.24 12.46 2.57
C SER A 42 -2.64 11.89 2.30
N GLY A 43 -3.61 12.24 3.14
CA GLY A 43 -5.04 12.04 2.83
C GLY A 43 -5.58 13.02 1.79
N VAL A 44 -4.80 14.06 1.44
CA VAL A 44 -5.12 15.04 0.39
C VAL A 44 -4.41 14.65 -0.89
N GLY A 45 -5.17 14.28 -1.92
CA GLY A 45 -4.63 13.76 -3.18
C GLY A 45 -3.63 14.69 -3.86
N ALA A 46 -3.88 16.01 -3.89
CA ALA A 46 -2.94 16.97 -4.48
C ALA A 46 -1.58 17.01 -3.76
N ILE A 47 -1.56 16.89 -2.43
CA ILE A 47 -0.31 16.85 -1.65
C ILE A 47 0.42 15.53 -1.91
N HIS A 48 -0.31 14.41 -1.89
CA HIS A 48 0.24 13.10 -2.19
C HIS A 48 0.88 13.07 -3.58
N ASP A 49 0.14 13.47 -4.60
CA ASP A 49 0.58 13.45 -6.00
C ASP A 49 1.75 14.39 -6.27
N HIS A 50 1.79 15.53 -5.57
CA HIS A 50 2.94 16.44 -5.59
C HIS A 50 4.20 15.77 -5.03
N ILE A 51 4.09 15.08 -3.88
CA ILE A 51 5.23 14.41 -3.23
C ILE A 51 5.78 13.27 -4.10
N VAL A 52 4.91 12.49 -4.74
CA VAL A 52 5.34 11.36 -5.58
C VAL A 52 5.62 11.76 -7.05
N GLY A 53 5.43 13.04 -7.40
CA GLY A 53 5.66 13.56 -8.74
C GLY A 53 4.76 12.96 -9.82
N LYS A 54 3.56 12.47 -9.46
CA LYS A 54 2.67 11.75 -10.39
C LYS A 54 1.20 12.12 -10.14
N PRO A 55 0.56 12.86 -11.05
CA PRO A 55 -0.87 13.14 -10.97
C PRO A 55 -1.72 11.85 -11.00
N GLY A 56 -2.75 11.79 -10.17
CA GLY A 56 -3.66 10.65 -10.03
C GLY A 56 -3.06 9.45 -9.30
N ALA A 57 -1.89 9.59 -8.67
CA ALA A 57 -1.26 8.50 -7.93
C ALA A 57 -2.04 8.17 -6.65
N PHE A 58 -2.62 9.16 -5.98
CA PHE A 58 -3.45 8.99 -4.78
C PHE A 58 -4.71 8.16 -5.05
N ASP A 59 -5.48 8.53 -6.07
CA ASP A 59 -6.70 7.79 -6.43
C ASP A 59 -6.39 6.35 -6.85
N ARG A 60 -5.26 6.17 -7.54
CA ARG A 60 -4.77 4.86 -7.95
C ARG A 60 -4.36 3.99 -6.76
N VAL A 61 -3.58 4.53 -5.80
CA VAL A 61 -3.21 3.76 -4.60
C VAL A 61 -4.45 3.45 -3.77
N ARG A 62 -5.40 4.39 -3.60
CA ARG A 62 -6.66 4.15 -2.89
C ARG A 62 -7.47 3.02 -3.50
N LYS A 63 -7.64 3.02 -4.84
CA LYS A 63 -8.33 1.93 -5.55
C LYS A 63 -7.63 0.58 -5.35
N ASN A 64 -6.30 0.57 -5.42
CA ASN A 64 -5.52 -0.66 -5.38
C ASN A 64 -5.35 -1.20 -3.95
N LEU A 65 -5.40 -0.34 -2.93
CA LEU A 65 -5.56 -0.75 -1.53
C LEU A 65 -6.84 -1.57 -1.34
N SER A 66 -7.96 -1.19 -1.98
CA SER A 66 -9.18 -1.99 -1.92
C SER A 66 -9.00 -3.40 -2.49
N ILE A 67 -8.19 -3.57 -3.54
CA ILE A 67 -7.88 -4.89 -4.13
C ILE A 67 -7.05 -5.73 -3.15
N LEU A 68 -6.03 -5.14 -2.53
CA LEU A 68 -5.23 -5.81 -1.49
C LEU A 68 -6.10 -6.22 -0.29
N CYS A 69 -6.99 -5.34 0.17
CA CYS A 69 -7.95 -5.65 1.23
C CYS A 69 -8.90 -6.79 0.82
N GLU A 70 -9.45 -6.76 -0.40
CA GLU A 70 -10.33 -7.81 -0.94
C GLU A 70 -9.62 -9.17 -1.08
N ALA A 71 -8.31 -9.16 -1.28
CA ALA A 71 -7.49 -10.37 -1.26
C ALA A 71 -7.23 -10.92 0.16
N GLY A 72 -7.42 -10.11 1.21
CA GLY A 72 -7.09 -10.46 2.60
C GLY A 72 -5.65 -10.14 3.00
N ALA A 73 -4.99 -9.21 2.30
CA ALA A 73 -3.62 -8.82 2.60
C ALA A 73 -3.50 -8.04 3.92
N LYS A 74 -2.41 -8.26 4.66
CA LYS A 74 -2.02 -7.40 5.79
C LYS A 74 -1.30 -6.15 5.26
N ILE A 75 -1.84 -4.97 5.53
CA ILE A 75 -1.33 -3.71 4.97
C ILE A 75 -0.78 -2.83 6.09
N GLU A 76 0.44 -2.32 5.90
CA GLU A 76 1.04 -1.24 6.67
C GLU A 76 1.03 0.03 5.80
N LEU A 77 0.32 1.07 6.25
CA LEU A 77 0.44 2.39 5.63
C LEU A 77 1.71 3.07 6.13
N ARG A 78 2.53 3.54 5.20
CA ARG A 78 3.83 4.16 5.48
C ARG A 78 3.84 5.59 4.97
N THR A 79 4.52 6.48 5.67
CA THR A 79 4.74 7.83 5.18
C THR A 79 6.11 8.33 5.65
N VAL A 80 6.84 8.99 4.76
CA VAL A 80 8.01 9.77 5.17
C VAL A 80 7.51 11.15 5.54
N LEU A 81 7.79 11.58 6.76
CA LEU A 81 7.38 12.89 7.25
C LEU A 81 8.27 13.98 6.63
N ILE A 82 7.65 14.87 5.88
CA ILE A 82 8.29 15.99 5.18
C ILE A 82 7.42 17.24 5.27
N LYS A 83 8.00 18.42 5.01
CA LYS A 83 7.31 19.70 5.17
C LYS A 83 5.91 19.75 4.54
N PRO A 84 5.66 19.24 3.31
CA PRO A 84 4.33 19.30 2.70
C PRO A 84 3.26 18.43 3.37
N ASN A 85 3.61 17.30 4.02
CA ASN A 85 2.63 16.41 4.62
C ASN A 85 2.55 16.47 6.15
N ALA A 86 3.54 17.09 6.80
CA ALA A 86 3.57 17.19 8.25
C ALA A 86 2.31 17.79 8.89
N PRO A 87 1.71 18.87 8.34
CA PRO A 87 0.47 19.43 8.90
C PRO A 87 -0.73 18.47 8.86
N GLY A 88 -0.77 17.55 7.88
CA GLY A 88 -1.87 16.62 7.67
C GLY A 88 -1.64 15.23 8.26
N LEU A 89 -0.59 15.01 9.05
CA LEU A 89 -0.24 13.68 9.57
C LEU A 89 -1.36 13.06 10.42
N LEU A 90 -2.01 13.87 11.27
CA LEU A 90 -3.12 13.39 12.11
C LEU A 90 -4.35 13.05 11.27
N ASP A 91 -4.61 13.80 10.20
CA ASP A 91 -5.73 13.52 9.31
C ASP A 91 -5.50 12.26 8.46
N LEU A 92 -4.24 11.96 8.13
CA LEU A 92 -3.88 10.72 7.44
C LEU A 92 -4.15 9.47 8.31
N ALA A 93 -4.13 9.60 9.63
CA ALA A 93 -4.31 8.49 10.57
C ALA A 93 -5.78 8.22 10.95
N ARG A 94 -6.72 9.01 10.42
CA ARG A 94 -8.17 8.89 10.68
C ARG A 94 -8.85 8.03 9.61
#